data_AF-X1Q4I8-F1
#
_entry.id   AF-X1Q4I8-F1
#
_cell.length_a   1.000
_cell.length_b   1.000
_cell.length_c   1.000
_cell.angle_alpha   90.00
_cell.angle_beta   90.00
_cell.angle_gamma   90.00
#
_symmetry.space_group_name_H-M   'P 1'
#
loop_
_entity.id
_entity.type
_entity.pdbx_description
1 polymer ?
#
loop_
_entity_poly.entity_id
_entity_poly.type
_entity_poly.pdbx_seq_one_letter_code
_entity_poly.pdbx_strand_id
1 'polypeptide(L)'
;MGNKTKTSKDLRPIEAHTKLMKRYKKGIRLSKVPGIKYFFKRIFGPETSTGSPIPINVSLGTYENQVLPLAVTEHFIKKASYIVLMDCPCRTHSKCENHDISLGCTWLGKDAARIDLEKHPSARQGTVEEALERERLAYENGLVPHLGRLKADSWRYDVLPDTGHFMSLCHCCPCCCILFTMKYSTSVIKKILKRMEGVTVEVNRDLCEGCG
;
A
#
# COMPACT_ATOMS: atom_id res chain seq x y z
N MET A 1 -15.62 11.99 -40.39
CA MET A 1 -16.66 11.11 -39.79
C MET A 1 -15.98 9.85 -39.27
N GLY A 2 -16.16 9.57 -37.98
CA GLY A 2 -15.52 8.41 -37.32
C GLY A 2 -15.20 8.69 -35.86
N ASN A 3 -16.17 9.22 -35.11
CA ASN A 3 -16.08 9.40 -33.66
C ASN A 3 -15.93 8.02 -33.01
N LYS A 4 -14.70 7.63 -32.68
CA LYS A 4 -14.47 6.55 -31.72
C LYS A 4 -14.79 7.12 -30.35
N THR A 5 -16.01 6.88 -29.88
CA THR A 5 -16.39 7.05 -28.48
C THR A 5 -15.41 6.25 -27.63
N LYS A 6 -14.38 6.92 -27.12
CA LYS A 6 -13.60 6.44 -25.99
C LYS A 6 -14.59 6.35 -24.84
N THR A 7 -15.01 5.15 -24.51
CA THR A 7 -15.74 4.86 -23.29
C THR A 7 -14.86 5.37 -22.15
N SER A 8 -15.21 6.52 -21.56
CA SER A 8 -14.50 7.04 -20.40
C SER A 8 -14.62 5.99 -19.31
N LYS A 9 -13.52 5.28 -19.02
CA LYS A 9 -13.49 4.41 -17.85
C LYS A 9 -13.81 5.32 -16.65
N ASP A 10 -14.75 4.91 -15.80
CA ASP A 10 -14.99 5.61 -14.54
C ASP A 10 -13.77 5.36 -13.67
N LEU A 11 -12.85 6.32 -13.67
CA LEU A 11 -11.60 6.22 -12.95
C LEU A 11 -11.73 6.71 -11.50
N ARG A 12 -12.94 7.09 -11.03
CA ARG A 12 -13.10 7.48 -9.62
C ARG A 12 -12.62 6.33 -8.72
N PRO A 13 -11.92 6.62 -7.62
CA PRO A 13 -11.53 5.59 -6.67
C PRO A 13 -12.76 4.78 -6.25
N ILE A 14 -12.79 3.49 -6.58
CA ILE A 14 -13.91 2.60 -6.26
C ILE A 14 -13.95 2.43 -4.74
N GLU A 15 -14.52 3.35 -3.97
CA GLU A 15 -14.44 3.24 -2.51
C GLU A 15 -15.10 1.94 -2.03
N ALA A 16 -14.44 1.19 -1.13
CA ALA A 16 -15.10 0.06 -0.48
C ALA A 16 -16.34 0.56 0.29
N HIS A 17 -17.51 0.20 -0.23
CA HIS A 17 -18.81 0.40 0.41
C HIS A 17 -19.24 -0.78 1.28
N THR A 18 -18.36 -1.78 1.46
CA THR A 18 -18.63 -2.95 2.29
C THR A 18 -19.03 -2.53 3.71
N LYS A 19 -19.97 -3.27 4.31
CA LYS A 19 -20.51 -2.99 5.65
C LYS A 19 -19.39 -2.88 6.70
N LEU A 20 -18.34 -3.67 6.52
CA LEU A 20 -17.19 -3.70 7.41
C LEU A 20 -16.26 -2.50 7.22
N MET A 21 -16.07 -2.03 5.98
CA MET A 21 -15.31 -0.82 5.73
C MET A 21 -16.01 0.43 6.22
N LYS A 22 -17.36 0.45 6.21
CA LYS A 22 -18.14 1.48 6.92
C LYS A 22 -17.88 1.43 8.44
N ARG A 23 -17.80 0.24 9.04
CA ARG A 23 -17.45 0.09 10.48
C ARG A 23 -16.01 0.54 10.76
N TYR A 24 -15.05 0.19 9.91
CA TYR A 24 -13.65 0.60 10.06
C TYR A 24 -13.49 2.12 9.92
N LYS A 25 -14.14 2.74 8.93
CA LYS A 25 -14.23 4.21 8.78
C LYS A 25 -14.81 4.87 10.05
N LYS A 26 -15.82 4.27 10.69
CA LYS A 26 -16.39 4.75 11.96
C LYS A 26 -15.43 4.52 13.15
N GLY A 27 -14.74 3.39 13.19
CA GLY A 27 -13.74 3.04 14.20
C GLY A 27 -12.53 3.96 14.18
N ILE A 28 -12.01 4.29 13.00
CA ILE A 28 -10.92 5.28 12.85
C ILE A 28 -11.34 6.65 13.39
N ARG A 29 -12.62 7.04 13.30
CA ARG A 29 -13.08 8.30 13.91
C ARG A 29 -12.99 8.28 15.45
N LEU A 30 -13.05 7.12 16.11
CA LEU A 30 -12.86 7.00 17.57
C LEU A 30 -11.40 7.28 18.00
N SER A 31 -10.42 7.17 17.09
CA SER A 31 -9.04 7.61 17.36
C SER A 31 -8.93 9.12 17.64
N LYS A 32 -10.01 9.90 17.42
CA LYS A 32 -10.09 11.33 17.74
C LYS A 32 -10.38 11.63 19.21
N VAL A 33 -10.75 10.63 20.02
CA VAL A 33 -11.03 10.80 21.46
C VAL A 33 -9.73 11.00 22.25
N PRO A 34 -9.60 12.01 23.14
CA PRO A 34 -8.33 12.42 23.75
C PRO A 34 -7.51 11.30 24.45
N GLY A 35 -8.15 10.41 25.22
CA GLY A 35 -7.47 9.32 25.91
C GLY A 35 -6.97 8.20 24.97
N ILE A 36 -7.84 7.77 24.04
CA ILE A 36 -7.51 6.76 23.03
C ILE A 36 -6.41 7.29 22.10
N LYS A 37 -6.46 8.58 21.74
CA LYS A 37 -5.46 9.25 20.90
C LYS A 37 -4.07 9.20 21.52
N TYR A 38 -3.93 9.42 22.83
CA TYR A 38 -2.62 9.40 23.51
C TYR A 38 -2.00 8.00 23.50
N PHE A 39 -2.79 6.98 23.88
CA PHE A 39 -2.32 5.59 23.90
C PHE A 39 -1.95 5.10 22.49
N PHE A 40 -2.81 5.36 21.51
CA PHE A 40 -2.58 4.94 20.13
C PHE A 40 -1.36 5.65 19.52
N LYS A 41 -1.13 6.94 19.82
CA LYS A 41 0.08 7.66 19.41
C LYS A 41 1.35 7.00 19.96
N ARG A 42 1.35 6.62 21.24
CA ARG A 42 2.53 6.03 21.89
C ARG A 42 2.89 4.65 21.32
N ILE A 43 1.89 3.89 20.91
CA ILE A 43 2.10 2.52 20.42
C ILE A 43 2.34 2.47 18.92
N PHE A 44 1.51 3.14 18.10
CA PHE A 44 1.50 3.00 16.64
C PHE A 44 1.77 4.31 15.88
N GLY A 45 2.19 5.37 16.58
CA GLY A 45 2.40 6.68 16.00
C GLY A 45 3.61 6.81 15.06
N PRO A 46 3.88 8.03 14.57
CA PRO A 46 4.92 8.29 13.58
C PRO A 46 6.36 8.05 14.06
N GLU A 47 6.58 7.90 15.37
CA GLU A 47 7.89 7.54 15.94
C GLU A 47 8.24 6.06 15.68
N THR A 48 7.22 5.21 15.51
CA THR A 48 7.40 3.77 15.31
C THR A 48 6.93 3.30 13.93
N SER A 49 6.25 4.16 13.18
CA SER A 49 5.62 3.81 11.90
C SER A 49 5.88 4.89 10.87
N THR A 50 6.30 4.49 9.67
CA THR A 50 6.43 5.38 8.50
C THR A 50 5.97 4.63 7.25
N GLY A 51 5.33 5.32 6.32
CA GLY A 51 4.93 4.77 5.03
C GLY A 51 4.89 5.86 3.98
N SER A 52 5.21 5.51 2.74
CA SER A 52 5.25 6.42 1.61
C SER A 52 4.56 5.80 0.42
N PRO A 53 3.49 6.42 -0.11
CA PRO A 53 2.97 6.04 -1.42
C PRO A 53 4.04 6.33 -2.47
N ILE A 54 4.31 5.36 -3.33
CA ILE A 54 5.07 5.61 -4.54
C ILE A 54 4.06 6.06 -5.59
N PRO A 55 4.15 7.31 -6.09
CA PRO A 55 3.20 7.83 -7.04
C PRO A 55 3.29 7.02 -8.34
N ILE A 56 2.20 6.36 -8.72
CA ILE A 56 2.09 5.74 -10.05
C ILE A 56 1.34 6.68 -10.97
N ASN A 57 1.79 6.78 -12.21
CA ASN A 57 1.03 7.45 -13.23
C ASN A 57 0.00 6.45 -13.78
N VAL A 58 -1.27 6.56 -13.38
CA VAL A 58 -2.36 5.88 -14.08
C VAL A 58 -2.51 6.61 -15.42
N SER A 59 -2.13 5.94 -16.50
CA SER A 59 -1.77 6.57 -17.78
C SER A 59 -2.82 7.58 -18.32
N LEU A 60 -2.36 8.82 -18.52
CA LEU A 60 -2.82 9.70 -19.61
C LEU A 60 -1.70 9.94 -20.62
N GLY A 61 -0.84 8.93 -20.82
CA GLY A 61 0.20 8.91 -21.85
C GLY A 61 1.49 9.63 -21.44
N THR A 62 2.47 8.84 -20.99
CA THR A 62 3.93 8.94 -21.25
C THR A 62 4.62 7.94 -20.30
N TYR A 63 5.37 7.00 -20.89
CA TYR A 63 5.99 5.86 -20.19
C TYR A 63 7.12 6.25 -19.22
N GLU A 64 7.69 7.46 -19.33
CA GLU A 64 8.88 7.88 -18.58
C GLU A 64 8.69 7.86 -17.05
N ASN A 65 7.50 8.20 -16.56
CA ASN A 65 7.22 8.26 -15.12
C ASN A 65 6.93 6.90 -14.48
N GLN A 66 6.80 5.80 -15.25
CA GLN A 66 6.73 4.45 -14.67
C GLN A 66 8.11 3.92 -14.28
N VAL A 67 9.17 4.45 -14.91
CA VAL A 67 10.55 4.03 -14.67
C VAL A 67 10.98 4.36 -13.24
N LEU A 68 10.59 5.54 -12.70
CA LEU A 68 10.99 5.94 -11.36
C LEU A 68 10.34 5.08 -10.25
N PRO A 69 9.01 4.85 -10.23
CA PRO A 69 8.39 3.94 -9.28
C PRO A 69 8.98 2.53 -9.30
N LEU A 70 9.20 1.96 -10.49
CA LEU A 70 9.80 0.65 -10.66
C LEU A 70 11.25 0.62 -10.16
N ALA A 71 12.06 1.62 -10.50
CA ALA A 71 13.45 1.70 -10.05
C ALA A 71 13.55 1.79 -8.52
N VAL A 72 12.62 2.50 -7.87
CA VAL A 72 12.57 2.63 -6.40
C VAL A 72 12.22 1.29 -5.76
N THR A 73 11.16 0.60 -6.22
CA THR A 73 10.78 -0.70 -5.65
C THR A 73 11.85 -1.76 -5.92
N GLU A 74 12.41 -1.77 -7.13
CA GLU A 74 13.51 -2.65 -7.54
C GLU A 74 14.74 -2.47 -6.64
N HIS A 75 15.11 -1.23 -6.30
CA HIS A 75 16.23 -0.94 -5.41
C HIS A 75 16.09 -1.64 -4.05
N PHE A 76 14.90 -1.52 -3.44
CA PHE A 76 14.64 -2.11 -2.13
C PHE A 76 14.53 -3.63 -2.18
N ILE A 77 13.93 -4.18 -3.25
CA ILE A 77 13.84 -5.63 -3.45
C ILE A 77 15.23 -6.23 -3.61
N LYS A 78 16.08 -5.67 -4.48
CA LYS A 78 17.43 -6.17 -4.73
C LYS A 78 18.35 -6.09 -3.50
N LYS A 79 18.09 -5.16 -2.59
CA LYS A 79 18.84 -5.01 -1.33
C LYS A 79 18.26 -5.80 -0.16
N ALA A 80 17.10 -6.43 -0.32
CA ALA A 80 16.46 -7.14 0.76
C ALA A 80 17.24 -8.41 1.13
N SER A 81 17.53 -8.58 2.42
CA SER A 81 18.20 -9.78 2.93
C SER A 81 17.29 -11.01 2.98
N TYR A 82 15.97 -10.79 2.99
CA TYR A 82 14.95 -11.83 3.00
C TYR A 82 13.67 -11.27 2.39
N ILE A 83 12.92 -12.11 1.69
CA ILE A 83 11.71 -11.74 0.93
C ILE A 83 10.61 -12.73 1.27
N VAL A 84 9.46 -12.23 1.70
CA VAL A 84 8.23 -13.00 1.85
C VAL A 84 7.15 -12.41 0.95
N LEU A 85 6.59 -13.25 0.10
CA LEU A 85 5.47 -12.94 -0.77
C LEU A 85 4.18 -13.43 -0.11
N MET A 86 3.19 -12.55 0.02
CA MET A 86 1.89 -12.89 0.62
C MET A 86 0.74 -12.32 -0.21
N ASP A 87 -0.43 -12.96 -0.16
CA ASP A 87 -1.68 -12.37 -0.68
C ASP A 87 -2.03 -11.07 0.05
N CYS A 88 -2.83 -10.20 -0.59
CA CYS A 88 -3.23 -8.95 0.03
C CYS A 88 -4.29 -9.17 1.10
N PRO A 89 -3.99 -8.96 2.40
CA PRO A 89 -4.96 -9.17 3.47
C PRO A 89 -6.19 -8.25 3.31
N CYS A 90 -6.00 -7.04 2.79
CA CYS A 90 -7.09 -6.09 2.56
C CYS A 90 -8.08 -6.57 1.49
N ARG A 91 -7.56 -7.13 0.39
CA ARG A 91 -8.41 -7.66 -0.71
C ARG A 91 -9.05 -8.99 -0.34
N THR A 92 -8.31 -9.90 0.31
CA THR A 92 -8.87 -11.16 0.84
C THR A 92 -10.04 -10.87 1.77
N HIS A 93 -9.83 -9.98 2.74
CA HIS A 93 -10.84 -9.63 3.72
C HIS A 93 -12.07 -8.93 3.12
N SER A 94 -11.84 -8.08 2.13
CA SER A 94 -12.92 -7.36 1.44
C SER A 94 -13.57 -8.16 0.32
N LYS A 95 -13.08 -9.37 0.02
CA LYS A 95 -13.45 -10.16 -1.17
C LYS A 95 -13.40 -9.32 -2.44
N CYS A 96 -12.25 -8.71 -2.71
CA CYS A 96 -12.08 -7.79 -3.82
C CYS A 96 -12.35 -8.49 -5.17
N GLU A 97 -13.26 -7.93 -5.96
CA GLU A 97 -13.56 -8.41 -7.31
C GLU A 97 -12.85 -7.57 -8.40
N ASN A 98 -12.24 -6.44 -8.02
CA ASN A 98 -11.64 -5.48 -8.95
C ASN A 98 -10.16 -5.74 -9.22
N HIS A 99 -9.46 -6.42 -8.31
CA HIS A 99 -8.01 -6.60 -8.37
C HIS A 99 -7.62 -7.98 -7.83
N ASP A 100 -6.59 -8.59 -8.43
CA ASP A 100 -6.12 -9.92 -8.07
C ASP A 100 -5.59 -9.97 -6.64
N ILE A 101 -6.17 -10.82 -5.79
CA ILE A 101 -5.79 -11.00 -4.39
C ILE A 101 -4.30 -11.38 -4.24
N SER A 102 -3.76 -12.18 -5.17
CA SER A 102 -2.41 -12.75 -5.13
C SER A 102 -1.29 -11.70 -5.21
N LEU A 103 -1.57 -10.53 -5.79
CA LEU A 103 -0.62 -9.42 -5.94
C LEU A 103 -0.42 -8.64 -4.63
N GLY A 104 -0.29 -9.34 -3.49
CA GLY A 104 -0.30 -8.74 -2.16
C GLY A 104 1.00 -8.07 -1.74
N CYS A 105 1.16 -7.82 -0.45
CA CYS A 105 2.37 -7.16 0.03
C CYS A 105 3.58 -8.09 -0.07
N THR A 106 4.72 -7.49 -0.42
CA THR A 106 6.05 -8.09 -0.34
C THR A 106 6.70 -7.60 0.94
N TRP A 107 7.09 -8.52 1.83
CA TRP A 107 7.78 -8.22 3.07
C TRP A 107 9.28 -8.39 2.88
N LEU A 108 10.04 -7.37 3.25
CA LEU A 108 11.46 -7.22 2.95
C LEU A 108 12.26 -7.04 4.23
N GLY A 109 13.43 -7.67 4.28
CA GLY A 109 14.44 -7.47 5.32
C GLY A 109 14.52 -8.62 6.31
N LYS A 110 15.54 -8.56 7.18
CA LYS A 110 15.91 -9.67 8.08
C LYS A 110 14.76 -10.12 8.99
N ASP A 111 13.96 -9.18 9.47
CA ASP A 111 12.84 -9.51 10.36
C ASP A 111 11.65 -10.13 9.61
N ALA A 112 11.59 -10.03 8.28
CA ALA A 112 10.58 -10.74 7.49
C ALA A 112 10.75 -12.27 7.57
N ALA A 113 11.95 -12.77 7.87
CA ALA A 113 12.21 -14.19 8.11
C ALA A 113 11.52 -14.72 9.38
N ARG A 114 11.02 -13.83 10.25
CA ARG A 114 10.26 -14.21 11.46
C ARG A 114 8.79 -14.45 11.19
N ILE A 115 8.29 -14.13 9.98
CA ILE A 115 6.90 -14.40 9.63
C ILE A 115 6.68 -15.91 9.69
N ASP A 116 5.74 -16.33 10.53
CA ASP A 116 5.31 -17.72 10.64
C ASP A 116 4.47 -18.11 9.42
N LEU A 117 5.08 -18.82 8.47
CA LEU A 117 4.43 -19.20 7.21
C LEU A 117 3.30 -20.22 7.43
N GLU A 118 3.30 -20.98 8.53
CA GLU A 118 2.23 -21.93 8.83
C GLU A 118 0.95 -21.21 9.27
N LYS A 119 1.09 -20.11 10.00
CA LYS A 119 -0.05 -19.23 10.38
C LYS A 119 -0.57 -18.37 9.22
N HIS A 120 0.20 -18.27 8.14
CA HIS A 120 -0.13 -17.46 6.98
C HIS A 120 -0.04 -18.30 5.70
N PRO A 121 -1.09 -19.08 5.36
CA PRO A 121 -1.04 -20.06 4.26
C PRO A 121 -0.76 -19.47 2.87
N SER A 122 -1.03 -18.17 2.66
CA SER A 122 -0.69 -17.48 1.42
C SER A 122 0.71 -16.88 1.41
N ALA A 123 1.40 -16.90 2.56
CA ALA A 123 2.75 -16.41 2.69
C ALA A 123 3.73 -17.51 2.30
N ARG A 124 4.73 -17.14 1.51
CA ARG A 124 5.86 -18.00 1.19
C ARG A 124 7.13 -17.17 1.08
N GLN A 125 8.27 -17.82 1.30
CA GLN A 125 9.54 -17.22 0.91
C GLN A 125 9.54 -16.98 -0.60
N GLY A 126 10.01 -15.81 -1.02
CA GLY A 126 10.15 -15.43 -2.42
C GLY A 126 11.60 -15.20 -2.82
N THR A 127 11.85 -15.20 -4.12
CA THR A 127 13.13 -14.72 -4.69
C THR A 127 13.03 -13.25 -5.11
N VAL A 128 14.19 -12.67 -5.45
CA VAL A 128 14.26 -11.30 -6.01
C VAL A 128 13.44 -11.23 -7.30
N GLU A 129 13.59 -12.22 -8.18
CA GLU A 129 12.90 -12.29 -9.48
C GLU A 129 11.39 -12.38 -9.30
N GLU A 130 10.92 -13.19 -8.36
CA GLU A 130 9.48 -13.31 -8.08
C GLU A 130 8.90 -12.02 -7.50
N ALA A 131 9.66 -11.32 -6.66
CA ALA A 131 9.24 -10.02 -6.14
C ALA A 131 9.19 -8.96 -7.24
N LEU A 132 10.19 -8.89 -8.12
CA LEU A 132 10.22 -7.95 -9.25
C LEU A 132 9.08 -8.22 -10.23
N GLU A 133 8.79 -9.50 -10.52
CA GLU A 133 7.66 -9.86 -11.39
C GLU A 133 6.33 -9.49 -10.75
N ARG A 134 6.19 -9.67 -9.42
CA ARG A 134 5.01 -9.20 -8.70
C ARG A 134 4.84 -7.68 -8.78
N GLU A 135 5.92 -6.91 -8.66
CA GLU A 135 5.85 -5.46 -8.85
C GLU A 135 5.31 -5.15 -10.25
N ARG A 136 5.93 -5.71 -11.30
CA ARG A 136 5.50 -5.50 -12.69
C ARG A 136 4.01 -5.78 -12.87
N LEU A 137 3.55 -6.93 -12.41
CA LEU A 137 2.13 -7.32 -12.49
C LEU A 137 1.22 -6.38 -11.69
N ALA A 138 1.67 -5.91 -10.52
CA ALA A 138 0.91 -4.96 -9.72
C ALA A 138 0.76 -3.60 -10.41
N TYR A 139 1.82 -3.09 -11.03
CA TYR A 139 1.77 -1.87 -11.84
C TYR A 139 0.82 -2.03 -13.02
N GLU A 140 0.88 -3.14 -13.74
CA GLU A 140 -0.03 -3.45 -14.86
C GLU A 140 -1.49 -3.58 -14.40
N ASN A 141 -1.71 -4.03 -13.17
CA ASN A 141 -3.02 -4.08 -12.53
C ASN A 141 -3.50 -2.72 -11.99
N GLY A 142 -2.71 -1.66 -12.15
CA GLY A 142 -3.04 -0.31 -11.68
C GLY A 142 -2.96 -0.13 -10.16
N LEU A 143 -2.18 -0.97 -9.47
CA LEU A 143 -2.01 -0.92 -8.03
C LEU A 143 -0.90 0.06 -7.65
N VAL A 144 -1.09 0.78 -6.54
CA VAL A 144 -0.14 1.77 -6.03
C VAL A 144 0.78 1.13 -5.00
N PRO A 145 2.08 0.95 -5.29
CA PRO A 145 3.02 0.44 -4.31
C PRO A 145 3.19 1.46 -3.17
N HIS A 146 3.17 0.96 -1.95
CA HIS A 146 3.45 1.71 -0.75
C HIS A 146 4.61 1.04 -0.04
N LEU A 147 5.71 1.78 0.12
CA LEU A 147 6.84 1.36 0.93
C LEU A 147 6.63 1.86 2.35
N GLY A 148 6.77 0.99 3.34
CA GLY A 148 6.63 1.41 4.72
C GLY A 148 7.21 0.44 5.73
N ARG A 149 7.46 0.96 6.92
CA ARG A 149 7.65 0.19 8.14
C ARG A 149 6.54 0.58 9.08
N LEU A 150 5.49 -0.24 9.16
CA LEU A 150 4.36 0.02 10.02
C LEU A 150 4.44 -0.93 11.21
N LYS A 151 4.51 -0.39 12.44
CA LYS A 151 4.51 -1.24 13.65
C LYS A 151 3.25 -2.10 13.77
N ALA A 152 2.15 -1.64 13.17
CA ALA A 152 0.92 -2.43 13.07
C ALA A 152 1.14 -3.73 12.29
N ASP A 153 1.97 -3.70 11.24
CA ASP A 153 2.34 -4.91 10.50
C ASP A 153 3.21 -5.80 11.38
N SER A 154 4.19 -5.24 12.08
CA SER A 154 5.06 -6.02 12.97
C SER A 154 4.28 -6.80 14.04
N TRP A 155 3.22 -6.18 14.58
CA TRP A 155 2.31 -6.82 15.52
C TRP A 155 1.37 -7.82 14.85
N ARG A 156 0.87 -7.52 13.64
CA ARG A 156 -0.08 -8.36 12.90
C ARG A 156 0.51 -9.70 12.48
N TYR A 157 1.81 -9.71 12.19
CA TYR A 157 2.56 -10.86 11.69
C TYR A 157 3.50 -11.47 12.73
N ASP A 158 3.33 -11.10 14.01
CA ASP A 158 4.10 -11.63 15.14
C ASP A 158 5.63 -11.53 14.99
N VAL A 159 6.13 -10.53 14.27
CA VAL A 159 7.57 -10.31 14.03
C VAL A 159 8.24 -9.40 15.07
N LEU A 160 7.59 -9.20 16.23
CA LEU A 160 8.17 -8.43 17.32
C LEU A 160 9.26 -9.23 18.06
N PRO A 161 10.34 -8.57 18.54
CA PRO A 161 10.65 -7.15 18.37
C PRO A 161 11.12 -6.80 16.95
N ASP A 162 10.55 -5.74 16.36
CA ASP A 162 11.01 -5.18 15.08
C ASP A 162 12.33 -4.44 15.31
N THR A 163 13.41 -4.95 14.70
CA THR A 163 14.77 -4.40 14.84
C THR A 163 15.06 -3.25 13.88
N GLY A 164 14.04 -2.81 13.13
CA GLY A 164 14.18 -1.81 12.06
C GLY A 164 14.38 -2.43 10.68
N HIS A 165 14.34 -3.76 10.57
CA HIS A 165 14.58 -4.51 9.33
C HIS A 165 13.34 -5.29 8.87
N PHE A 166 12.14 -4.74 9.15
CA PHE A 166 10.86 -5.23 8.65
C PHE A 166 10.16 -4.15 7.81
N MET A 167 10.21 -4.29 6.49
CA MET A 167 9.60 -3.33 5.56
C MET A 167 8.52 -4.01 4.72
N SER A 168 7.36 -3.36 4.60
CA SER A 168 6.33 -3.71 3.64
C SER A 168 6.51 -2.92 2.34
N LEU A 169 6.36 -3.64 1.24
CA LEU A 169 6.09 -3.10 -0.08
C LEU A 169 4.69 -3.59 -0.49
N CYS A 170 3.67 -2.77 -0.24
CA CYS A 170 2.28 -3.14 -0.42
C CYS A 170 1.68 -2.59 -1.71
N HIS A 171 1.07 -3.46 -2.51
CA HIS A 171 0.36 -3.10 -3.74
C HIS A 171 -1.08 -2.68 -3.44
N CYS A 172 -1.27 -1.41 -3.12
CA CYS A 172 -2.53 -0.88 -2.64
C CYS A 172 -3.49 -0.60 -3.80
N CYS A 173 -4.67 -1.22 -3.75
CA CYS A 173 -5.79 -0.82 -4.60
C CYS A 173 -6.57 0.36 -4.01
N PRO A 174 -7.20 1.21 -4.83
CA PRO A 174 -8.05 2.29 -4.34
C PRO A 174 -9.31 1.77 -3.62
N CYS A 175 -9.69 0.51 -3.87
CA CYS A 175 -10.96 -0.01 -3.39
C CYS A 175 -10.95 -0.56 -1.98
N CYS A 176 -9.99 -1.42 -1.64
CA CYS A 176 -10.03 -2.18 -0.39
C CYS A 176 -8.93 -1.77 0.59
N CYS A 177 -7.94 -1.00 0.17
CA CYS A 177 -6.75 -0.76 0.98
C CYS A 177 -7.07 0.11 2.21
N ILE A 178 -6.58 -0.37 3.35
CA ILE A 178 -6.76 0.28 4.65
C ILE A 178 -6.01 1.62 4.75
N LEU A 179 -4.87 1.77 4.05
CA LEU A 179 -4.09 3.01 4.06
C LEU A 179 -4.88 4.18 3.47
N PHE A 180 -5.71 3.93 2.44
CA PHE A 180 -6.59 4.97 1.89
C PHE A 180 -7.65 5.45 2.89
N THR A 181 -8.00 4.65 3.90
CA THR A 181 -8.90 5.09 4.98
C THR A 181 -8.23 6.06 5.97
N MET A 182 -6.89 6.14 5.97
CA MET A 182 -6.14 7.07 6.83
C MET A 182 -6.44 8.54 6.50
N LYS A 183 -7.00 8.84 5.30
CA LYS A 183 -7.53 10.17 4.97
C LYS A 183 -8.59 10.67 5.96
N TYR A 184 -9.31 9.74 6.61
CA TYR A 184 -10.31 10.03 7.65
C TYR A 184 -9.76 10.01 9.09
N SER A 185 -8.48 9.63 9.28
CA SER A 185 -7.84 9.53 10.60
C SER A 185 -7.45 10.89 11.18
N THR A 186 -6.95 10.89 12.42
CA THR A 186 -6.43 12.10 13.06
C THR A 186 -5.21 12.66 12.33
N SER A 187 -4.94 13.96 12.51
CA SER A 187 -3.72 14.60 11.98
C SER A 187 -2.44 13.90 12.43
N VAL A 188 -2.42 13.23 13.58
CA VAL A 188 -1.27 12.46 14.08
C VAL A 188 -1.02 11.22 13.23
N ILE A 189 -2.06 10.47 12.89
CA ILE A 189 -1.96 9.25 12.09
C ILE A 189 -1.66 9.56 10.63
N LYS A 190 -2.14 10.70 10.12
CA LYS A 190 -1.74 11.20 8.81
C LYS A 190 -0.23 11.44 8.68
N LYS A 191 0.50 11.71 9.77
CA LYS A 191 1.97 11.89 9.76
C LYS A 191 2.75 10.58 9.57
N ILE A 192 2.10 9.41 9.69
CA ILE A 192 2.72 8.12 9.34
C ILE A 192 2.93 8.05 7.82
N LEU A 193 1.95 8.54 7.05
CA LEU A 193 2.07 8.63 5.60
C LEU A 193 2.85 9.90 5.22
N LYS A 194 4.07 9.72 4.74
CA LYS A 194 4.95 10.80 4.31
C LYS A 194 5.17 10.73 2.80
N ARG A 195 5.27 11.89 2.16
CA ARG A 195 5.80 11.94 0.79
C ARG A 195 7.25 11.47 0.81
N MET A 196 7.65 10.80 -0.26
CA MET A 196 9.05 10.42 -0.44
C MET A 196 9.88 11.69 -0.61
N GLU A 197 10.94 11.82 0.18
CA GLU A 197 11.86 12.95 0.07
C GLU A 197 12.57 12.91 -1.29
N GLY A 198 12.77 14.07 -1.91
CA GLY A 198 13.36 14.17 -3.25
C GLY A 198 12.41 13.82 -4.40
N VAL A 199 11.15 13.44 -4.13
CA VAL A 199 10.14 13.18 -5.16
C VAL A 199 9.10 14.30 -5.19
N THR A 200 9.02 15.01 -6.30
CA THR A 200 7.96 15.99 -6.58
C THR A 200 6.97 15.38 -7.56
N VAL A 201 5.69 15.58 -7.29
CA VAL A 201 4.60 15.16 -8.19
C VAL A 201 3.89 16.43 -8.67
N GLU A 202 3.89 16.62 -9.99
CA GLU A 202 3.16 17.69 -10.65
C GLU A 202 2.02 17.10 -11.48
N VAL A 203 0.85 17.70 -11.38
CA VAL A 203 -0.34 17.30 -12.14
C VAL A 203 -0.58 18.35 -13.21
N ASN A 204 -0.46 17.97 -14.47
CA ASN A 204 -0.90 18.81 -15.57
C ASN A 204 -2.43 18.92 -15.50
N ARG A 205 -2.92 20.11 -15.13
CA ARG A 205 -4.36 20.37 -14.92
C ARG A 205 -5.17 20.29 -16.22
N ASP A 206 -4.56 20.61 -17.35
CA ASP A 206 -5.21 20.60 -18.66
C ASP A 206 -5.42 19.18 -19.18
N LEU A 207 -4.55 18.26 -18.77
CA LEU A 207 -4.65 16.83 -19.10
C LEU A 207 -5.37 16.03 -18.01
N CYS A 208 -5.57 16.56 -16.80
CA CYS A 208 -6.09 15.77 -15.69
C CYS A 208 -7.60 15.51 -15.82
N GLU A 209 -7.97 14.23 -15.96
CA GLU A 209 -9.38 13.80 -16.05
C GLU A 209 -10.04 13.53 -14.67
N GLY A 210 -9.37 13.83 -13.56
CA GLY A 210 -9.96 13.69 -12.20
C GLY A 210 -10.15 12.24 -11.75
N CYS A 211 -9.29 11.35 -12.25
CA CYS A 211 -9.30 9.89 -12.03
C CYS A 211 -8.79 9.42 -10.67
N GLY A 212 -8.64 10.31 -9.68
CA GLY A 212 -7.97 10.00 -8.41
C GLY A 212 -8.18 11.06 -7.35
#